data_AF-A0A7J2YJ46-F1
#
_entry.id   AF-A0A7J2YJ46-F1
#
_cell.length_a   1.000
_cell.length_b   1.000
_cell.length_c   1.000
_cell.angle_alpha   90.00
_cell.angle_beta   90.00
_cell.angle_gamma   90.00
#
_symmetry.space_group_name_H-M   'P 1'
#
loop_
_entity.id
_entity.type
_entity.pdbx_description
1 polymer ?
#
loop_
_entity_poly.entity_id
_entity_poly.type
_entity_poly.pdbx_seq_one_letter_code
_entity_poly.pdbx_strand_id
1 'polypeptide(L)'
;MSILEGLKFYAGDTAIHKLDPRVKFLVSMLMLIIVVMYAEVWMLTVLIAVQAVIVYIAKVMRRWLKTIKGSMPLAALVFGLNAIFFISTGTYATLQEVFYHSIALAYRLVLFLSSFSIFFLTTTPEEIGLTLTSWRVPYPYTFAFISAIRFTPIIAQELRDIMDAQRARGVELDRGG
;
A
#
# COMPACT_ATOMS: atom_id res chain seq x y z
N MET A 1 -0.23 8.76 -19.50
CA MET A 1 -0.76 9.85 -18.63
C MET A 1 -0.87 9.49 -17.14
N SER A 2 -1.23 8.25 -16.74
CA SER A 2 -1.60 7.94 -15.34
C SER A 2 -0.45 7.66 -14.35
N ILE A 3 0.66 7.06 -14.78
CA ILE A 3 1.68 6.51 -13.85
C ILE A 3 2.44 7.61 -13.08
N LEU A 4 2.64 8.77 -13.70
CA LEU A 4 3.46 9.85 -13.15
C LEU A 4 2.68 10.78 -12.20
N GLU A 5 1.36 10.86 -12.34
CA GLU A 5 0.51 11.57 -11.38
C GLU A 5 0.42 10.83 -10.04
N GLY A 6 0.59 9.51 -10.03
CA GLY A 6 0.66 8.71 -8.80
C GLY A 6 1.87 9.02 -7.91
N LEU A 7 2.92 9.64 -8.47
CA LEU A 7 4.11 10.07 -7.73
C LEU A 7 3.97 11.48 -7.13
N LYS A 8 2.95 12.25 -7.53
CA LYS A 8 2.66 13.56 -6.91
C LYS A 8 1.89 13.32 -5.62
N PHE A 9 2.59 13.45 -4.50
CA PHE A 9 1.96 13.49 -3.20
C PHE A 9 1.13 14.77 -3.06
N TYR A 10 -0.14 14.63 -2.71
CA TYR A 10 -1.01 15.74 -2.34
C TYR A 10 -1.00 15.85 -0.82
N ALA A 11 -0.42 16.94 -0.29
CA ALA A 11 -0.44 17.25 1.12
C ALA A 11 -1.89 17.40 1.61
N GLY A 12 -2.32 16.45 2.43
CA GLY A 12 -3.58 16.55 3.16
C GLY A 12 -3.38 17.43 4.39
N ASP A 13 -4.27 18.39 4.63
CA ASP A 13 -4.17 19.35 5.74
C ASP A 13 -4.75 18.83 7.09
N THR A 14 -4.96 17.53 7.24
CA THR A 14 -5.63 16.99 8.44
C THR A 14 -4.70 16.85 9.64
N ALA A 15 -5.26 16.87 10.85
CA ALA A 15 -4.52 16.69 12.10
C ALA A 15 -3.66 15.42 12.12
N ILE A 16 -4.13 14.34 11.47
CA ILE A 16 -3.36 13.10 11.33
C ILE A 16 -2.12 13.31 10.45
N HIS A 17 -2.18 14.11 9.39
CA HIS A 17 -1.02 14.38 8.55
C HIS A 17 0.05 15.20 9.27
N LYS A 18 -0.32 16.02 10.25
CA LYS A 18 0.61 16.84 11.05
C LYS A 18 1.29 16.08 12.19
N LEU A 19 0.89 14.84 12.48
CA LEU A 19 1.54 14.00 13.48
C LEU A 19 2.96 13.59 13.04
N ASP A 20 3.83 13.37 14.03
CA ASP A 20 5.17 12.85 13.80
C ASP A 20 5.11 11.55 12.98
N PRO A 21 5.84 11.46 11.85
CA PRO A 21 5.78 10.28 10.98
C PRO A 21 6.22 8.99 11.67
N ARG A 22 7.06 9.08 12.71
CA ARG A 22 7.46 7.94 13.55
C ARG A 22 6.26 7.32 14.27
N VAL A 23 5.34 8.15 14.79
CA VAL A 23 4.13 7.69 15.48
C VAL A 23 3.18 7.05 14.48
N LYS A 24 3.02 7.65 13.30
CA LYS A 24 2.22 7.05 12.21
C LYS A 24 2.76 5.66 11.83
N PHE A 25 4.08 5.55 11.66
CA PHE A 25 4.73 4.27 11.37
C PHE A 25 4.45 3.25 12.47
N LEU A 26 4.66 3.62 13.74
CA LEU A 26 4.45 2.74 14.88
C LEU A 26 3.00 2.26 14.97
N VAL A 27 2.02 3.16 14.80
CA VAL A 27 0.59 2.80 14.78
C VAL A 27 0.27 1.83 13.63
N SER A 28 0.76 2.11 12.42
CA SER A 28 0.54 1.22 11.27
C SER A 28 1.20 -0.15 11.45
N MET A 29 2.39 -0.19 12.07
CA MET A 29 3.13 -1.40 12.38
C MET A 29 2.43 -2.22 13.47
N LEU A 30 1.91 -1.58 14.52
CA LEU A 30 1.11 -2.24 15.54
C LEU A 30 -0.16 -2.87 14.95
N MET A 31 -0.86 -2.15 14.08
CA MET A 31 -2.02 -2.72 13.39
C MET A 31 -1.64 -3.94 12.54
N LEU A 32 -0.52 -3.87 11.84
CA LEU A 32 0.03 -5.00 11.09
C LEU A 32 0.30 -6.21 12.00
N ILE A 33 0.96 -6.00 13.13
CA ILE A 33 1.26 -7.07 14.09
C ILE A 33 -0.04 -7.70 14.61
N ILE A 34 -1.04 -6.89 14.98
CA ILE A 34 -2.33 -7.40 15.47
C ILE A 34 -3.04 -8.22 14.38
N VAL A 35 -3.06 -7.77 13.13
CA VAL A 35 -3.61 -8.54 12.00
C VAL A 35 -2.88 -9.87 11.80
N VAL A 36 -1.58 -9.94 12.12
CA VAL A 36 -0.82 -11.18 12.02
C VAL A 36 -1.03 -12.11 13.22
N MET A 37 -1.25 -11.56 14.41
CA MET A 37 -1.46 -12.37 15.61
C MET A 37 -2.85 -13.01 15.66
N TYR A 38 -3.88 -12.32 15.18
CA TYR A 38 -5.26 -12.77 15.28
C TYR A 38 -5.82 -13.19 13.93
N ALA A 39 -6.38 -14.41 13.87
CA ALA A 39 -7.07 -14.94 12.68
C ALA A 39 -8.60 -14.89 12.80
N GLU A 40 -9.13 -14.56 13.98
CA GLU A 40 -10.56 -14.58 14.27
C GLU A 40 -11.31 -13.46 13.54
N VAL A 41 -12.41 -13.81 12.86
CA VAL A 41 -13.18 -12.88 12.01
C VAL A 41 -13.74 -11.70 12.82
N TRP A 42 -14.13 -11.93 14.08
CA TRP A 42 -14.65 -10.85 14.93
C TRP A 42 -13.57 -9.80 15.23
N MET A 43 -12.33 -10.24 15.53
CA MET A 43 -11.20 -9.36 15.81
C MET A 43 -10.80 -8.57 14.57
N LEU A 44 -10.76 -9.23 13.42
CA LEU A 44 -10.49 -8.60 12.12
C LEU A 44 -11.54 -7.52 11.79
N THR A 45 -12.81 -7.78 12.11
CA THR A 45 -13.91 -6.83 11.91
C THR A 45 -13.79 -5.59 12.81
N VAL A 46 -13.43 -5.77 14.08
CA VAL A 46 -13.15 -4.62 14.97
C VAL A 46 -11.99 -3.80 14.43
N LEU A 47 -10.95 -4.47 13.94
CA LEU A 47 -9.74 -3.82 13.45
C LEU A 47 -9.98 -3.00 12.18
N ILE A 48 -10.79 -3.50 11.25
CA ILE A 48 -11.16 -2.71 10.05
C ILE A 48 -11.99 -1.49 10.43
N ALA A 49 -12.85 -1.58 11.45
CA ALA A 49 -13.65 -0.45 11.91
C ALA A 49 -12.75 0.65 12.51
N VAL A 50 -11.76 0.27 13.34
CA VAL A 50 -10.77 1.21 13.87
C VAL A 50 -9.98 1.89 12.74
N GLN A 51 -9.56 1.12 11.72
CA GLN A 51 -8.88 1.67 10.55
C GLN A 51 -9.76 2.65 9.77
N ALA A 52 -11.03 2.32 9.57
CA ALA A 52 -11.98 3.18 8.88
C ALA A 52 -12.15 4.52 9.60
N VAL A 53 -12.18 4.53 10.94
CA VAL A 53 -12.21 5.77 11.74
C VAL A 53 -10.95 6.61 11.53
N ILE A 54 -9.77 6.00 11.61
CA ILE A 54 -8.49 6.72 11.38
C ILE A 54 -8.45 7.31 9.96
N VAL A 55 -8.83 6.51 8.96
CA VAL A 55 -8.87 6.91 7.55
C VAL A 55 -9.89 8.03 7.30
N TYR A 56 -11.03 7.99 7.99
CA TYR A 56 -12.05 9.02 7.93
C TYR A 56 -11.52 10.35 8.48
N ILE A 57 -10.92 10.34 9.67
CA ILE A 57 -10.30 11.52 10.29
C ILE A 57 -9.16 12.06 9.40
N ALA A 58 -8.39 11.17 8.76
CA ALA A 58 -7.31 11.55 7.86
C ALA A 58 -7.81 12.12 6.52
N LYS A 59 -9.11 12.01 6.20
CA LYS A 59 -9.73 12.39 4.92
C LYS A 59 -9.13 11.67 3.70
N VAL A 60 -8.72 10.41 3.87
CA VAL A 60 -8.15 9.58 2.79
C VAL A 60 -9.03 8.41 2.36
N MET A 61 -10.30 8.39 2.80
CA MET A 61 -11.27 7.30 2.57
C MET A 61 -11.37 6.84 1.11
N ARG A 62 -11.46 7.77 0.15
CA ARG A 62 -11.56 7.41 -1.28
C ARG A 62 -10.32 6.67 -1.80
N ARG A 63 -9.13 7.03 -1.29
CA ARG A 63 -7.86 6.39 -1.68
C ARG A 63 -7.72 5.02 -1.01
N TRP A 64 -8.08 4.92 0.26
CA TRP A 64 -8.09 3.66 1.01
C TRP A 64 -9.06 2.63 0.41
N LEU A 65 -10.28 3.05 0.02
CA LEU A 65 -11.24 2.18 -0.68
C LEU A 65 -10.72 1.70 -2.05
N LYS A 66 -9.96 2.53 -2.76
CA LYS A 66 -9.28 2.09 -3.99
C LYS A 66 -8.24 1.02 -3.70
N THR A 67 -7.51 1.11 -2.58
CA THR A 67 -6.57 0.07 -2.17
C THR A 67 -7.27 -1.23 -1.81
N ILE A 68 -8.38 -1.18 -1.06
CA ILE A 68 -9.20 -2.37 -0.76
C ILE A 68 -9.70 -3.01 -2.06
N LYS A 69 -10.28 -2.22 -2.96
CA LYS A 69 -10.75 -2.72 -4.26
C LYS A 69 -9.61 -3.31 -5.10
N GLY A 70 -8.45 -2.66 -5.08
CA GLY A 70 -7.23 -3.14 -5.76
C GLY A 70 -6.67 -4.44 -5.17
N SER A 71 -6.92 -4.71 -3.89
CA SER A 71 -6.53 -5.97 -3.23
C SER A 71 -7.47 -7.13 -3.50
N MET A 72 -8.69 -6.87 -4.00
CA MET A 72 -9.70 -7.90 -4.27
C MET A 72 -9.25 -9.04 -5.20
N PRO A 73 -8.54 -8.81 -6.33
CA PRO A 73 -8.06 -9.92 -7.17
C PRO A 73 -7.07 -10.83 -6.42
N LEU A 74 -6.19 -10.25 -5.60
CA LEU A 74 -5.26 -10.98 -4.74
C LEU A 74 -6.01 -11.77 -3.66
N ALA A 75 -7.01 -11.15 -3.03
CA ALA A 75 -7.85 -11.82 -2.03
C ALA A 75 -8.63 -12.99 -2.63
N ALA A 76 -9.18 -12.83 -3.83
CA ALA A 76 -9.89 -13.90 -4.55
C ALA A 76 -8.95 -15.07 -4.91
N LEU A 77 -7.73 -14.77 -5.34
CA LEU A 77 -6.70 -15.78 -5.59
C LEU A 77 -6.35 -16.54 -4.31
N VAL A 78 -6.08 -15.83 -3.21
CA VAL A 78 -5.75 -16.46 -1.92
C VAL A 78 -6.92 -17.29 -1.40
N PHE A 79 -8.15 -16.80 -1.52
CA PHE A 79 -9.35 -17.56 -1.19
C PHE A 79 -9.42 -18.86 -2.00
N GLY A 80 -9.27 -18.79 -3.33
CA GLY A 80 -9.32 -19.96 -4.21
C GLY A 80 -8.24 -20.99 -3.92
N LEU A 81 -6.99 -20.54 -3.72
CA LEU A 81 -5.88 -21.42 -3.38
C LEU A 81 -6.09 -22.13 -2.03
N ASN A 82 -6.55 -21.40 -1.01
CA ASN A 82 -6.81 -21.99 0.30
C ASN A 82 -7.99 -22.96 0.27
N ALA A 83 -9.07 -22.63 -0.45
CA ALA A 83 -10.22 -23.52 -0.59
C ALA A 83 -9.82 -24.84 -1.25
N ILE A 84 -9.05 -24.79 -2.35
CA ILE A 84 -8.53 -25.99 -3.01
C ILE A 84 -7.62 -26.78 -2.08
N PHE A 85 -6.70 -26.10 -1.38
CA PHE A 85 -5.74 -26.73 -0.48
C PHE A 85 -6.42 -27.47 0.69
N PHE A 86 -7.43 -26.86 1.31
CA PHE A 86 -8.15 -27.47 2.42
C PHE A 86 -9.03 -28.65 1.96
N ILE A 87 -9.62 -28.56 0.77
CA ILE A 87 -10.35 -29.68 0.16
C ILE A 87 -9.39 -30.84 -0.15
N SER A 88 -8.21 -30.56 -0.75
CA SER A 88 -7.26 -31.60 -1.14
C SER A 88 -6.60 -32.30 0.04
N THR A 89 -6.36 -31.57 1.13
CA THR A 89 -5.70 -32.09 2.33
C THR A 89 -6.69 -32.79 3.27
N GLY A 90 -8.00 -32.55 3.11
CA GLY A 90 -9.03 -33.07 4.01
C GLY A 90 -8.89 -32.53 5.44
N THR A 91 -8.31 -31.33 5.61
CA THR A 91 -8.03 -30.74 6.93
C THR A 91 -9.32 -30.46 7.73
N TYR A 92 -10.40 -30.14 7.03
CA TYR A 92 -11.70 -29.85 7.63
C TYR A 92 -12.76 -30.84 7.16
N ALA A 93 -13.64 -31.25 8.06
CA ALA A 93 -14.63 -32.29 7.80
C ALA A 93 -15.81 -31.77 6.94
N THR A 94 -16.10 -30.47 7.01
CA THR A 94 -17.25 -29.86 6.34
C THR A 94 -16.82 -28.77 5.37
N LEU A 95 -17.47 -28.71 4.20
CA LEU A 95 -17.23 -27.63 3.21
C LEU A 95 -17.44 -26.24 3.82
N GLN A 96 -18.41 -26.08 4.73
CA GLN A 96 -18.65 -24.80 5.41
C GLN A 96 -17.44 -24.27 6.18
N GLU A 97 -16.69 -25.15 6.85
CA GLU A 97 -15.48 -24.78 7.59
C GLU A 97 -14.36 -24.37 6.63
N VAL A 98 -14.22 -25.09 5.52
CA VAL A 98 -13.28 -24.74 4.44
C VAL A 98 -13.54 -23.33 3.92
N PHE A 99 -14.80 -23.03 3.59
CA PHE A 99 -15.18 -21.70 3.10
C PHE A 99 -14.94 -20.63 4.16
N TYR A 100 -15.34 -20.88 5.41
CA TYR A 100 -15.15 -19.95 6.52
C TYR A 100 -13.68 -19.57 6.71
N HIS A 101 -12.78 -20.56 6.83
CA HIS A 101 -11.36 -20.32 7.03
C HIS A 101 -10.69 -19.69 5.80
N SER A 102 -11.08 -20.10 4.59
CA SER A 102 -10.55 -19.51 3.36
C SER A 102 -10.93 -18.04 3.21
N ILE A 103 -12.18 -17.68 3.56
CA ILE A 103 -12.64 -16.29 3.57
C ILE A 103 -11.91 -15.50 4.67
N ALA A 104 -11.76 -16.06 5.87
CA ALA A 104 -11.04 -15.41 6.96
C ALA A 104 -9.59 -15.07 6.58
N LEU A 105 -8.88 -15.98 5.89
CA LEU A 105 -7.53 -15.74 5.40
C LEU A 105 -7.47 -14.67 4.30
N ALA A 106 -8.42 -14.70 3.35
CA ALA A 106 -8.52 -13.66 2.33
C ALA A 106 -8.83 -12.28 2.93
N TYR A 107 -9.75 -12.23 3.89
CA TYR A 107 -10.10 -11.02 4.63
C TYR A 107 -8.92 -10.46 5.43
N ARG A 108 -8.17 -11.35 6.09
CA ARG A 108 -6.94 -11.00 6.81
C ARG A 108 -5.89 -10.39 5.89
N LEU A 109 -5.74 -10.90 4.66
CA LEU A 109 -4.84 -10.30 3.66
C LEU A 109 -5.28 -8.89 3.26
N VAL A 110 -6.57 -8.67 3.03
CA VAL A 110 -7.11 -7.33 2.72
C VAL A 110 -6.80 -6.36 3.86
N LEU A 111 -7.04 -6.79 5.09
CA LEU A 111 -6.74 -6.02 6.30
C LEU A 111 -5.24 -5.71 6.43
N PHE A 112 -4.37 -6.68 6.19
CA PHE A 112 -2.92 -6.51 6.20
C PHE A 112 -2.48 -5.42 5.21
N LEU A 113 -2.93 -5.53 3.95
CA LEU A 113 -2.62 -4.54 2.91
C LEU A 113 -3.19 -3.17 3.24
N SER A 114 -4.41 -3.13 3.76
CA SER A 114 -5.07 -1.87 4.14
C SER A 114 -4.34 -1.17 5.31
N SER A 115 -3.87 -1.91 6.31
CA SER A 115 -3.08 -1.40 7.44
C SER A 115 -1.81 -0.70 6.96
N PHE A 116 -1.08 -1.37 6.07
CA PHE A 116 0.15 -0.84 5.48
C PHE A 116 -0.14 0.38 4.60
N SER A 117 -1.23 0.35 3.82
CA SER A 117 -1.60 1.46 2.95
C SER A 117 -1.87 2.77 3.68
N ILE A 118 -2.40 2.71 4.91
CA ILE A 118 -2.69 3.90 5.72
C ILE A 118 -1.43 4.72 5.95
N PHE A 119 -0.29 4.05 6.18
CA PHE A 119 1.00 4.71 6.35
C PHE A 119 1.41 5.50 5.10
N PHE A 120 1.38 4.86 3.91
CA PHE A 120 1.74 5.50 2.64
C PHE A 120 0.75 6.57 2.20
N LEU A 121 -0.52 6.46 2.60
CA LEU A 121 -1.54 7.47 2.28
C LEU A 121 -1.44 8.72 3.15
N THR A 122 -0.77 8.65 4.31
CA THR A 122 -0.70 9.74 5.30
C THR A 122 0.71 10.28 5.54
N THR A 123 1.72 9.67 4.92
CA THR A 123 3.15 10.01 5.12
C THR A 123 3.81 10.31 3.78
N THR A 124 4.53 11.42 3.69
CA THR A 124 5.28 11.76 2.48
C THR A 124 6.55 10.92 2.34
N PRO A 125 7.05 10.73 1.11
CA PRO A 125 8.37 10.12 0.92
C PRO A 125 9.51 10.90 1.60
N GLU A 126 9.39 12.23 1.68
CA GLU A 126 10.35 13.09 2.38
C GLU A 126 10.31 12.86 3.90
N GLU A 127 9.11 12.75 4.49
CA GLU A 127 8.90 12.38 5.89
C GLU A 127 9.47 11.00 6.20
N ILE A 128 9.30 10.01 5.30
CA ILE A 128 9.91 8.69 5.43
C ILE A 128 11.44 8.83 5.49
N GLY A 129 12.03 9.61 4.59
CA GLY A 129 13.46 9.94 4.65
C GLY A 129 13.88 10.49 6.01
N LEU A 130 13.21 11.52 6.51
CA LEU A 130 13.50 12.13 7.82
C LEU A 130 13.36 11.13 8.99
N THR A 131 12.42 10.18 8.91
CA THR A 131 12.33 9.09 9.91
C THR A 131 13.51 8.13 9.86
N LEU A 132 14.07 7.86 8.69
CA LEU A 132 15.27 7.01 8.56
C LEU A 132 16.47 7.67 9.23
N THR A 133 16.71 8.97 9.00
CA THR A 133 17.79 9.70 9.69
C THR A 133 17.62 9.61 11.21
N SER A 134 16.38 9.74 11.65
CA SER A 134 16.00 9.67 13.06
C SER A 134 16.26 8.31 13.71
N TRP A 135 16.14 7.22 12.95
CA TRP A 135 16.46 5.86 13.40
C TRP A 135 17.95 5.51 13.29
N ARG A 136 18.82 6.52 13.17
CA ARG A 136 20.28 6.36 13.04
C ARG A 136 20.72 5.60 11.79
N VAL A 137 19.90 5.61 10.73
CA VAL A 137 20.39 5.20 9.41
C VAL A 137 21.47 6.20 8.97
N PRO A 138 22.63 5.75 8.45
CA PRO A 138 23.70 6.65 8.03
C PRO A 138 23.19 7.67 7.01
N TYR A 139 23.54 8.94 7.24
CA TYR A 139 23.09 10.08 6.44
C TYR A 139 23.24 9.88 4.92
N PRO A 140 24.32 9.28 4.37
CA PRO A 140 24.46 9.08 2.94
C PRO A 140 23.30 8.29 2.31
N TYR A 141 22.76 7.29 3.01
CA TYR A 141 21.65 6.48 2.50
C TYR A 141 20.34 7.27 2.50
N THR A 142 20.07 7.99 3.58
CA THR A 142 18.86 8.81 3.66
C THR A 142 18.88 9.95 2.65
N PHE A 143 20.05 10.59 2.47
CA PHE A 143 20.24 11.62 1.47
C PHE A 143 20.04 11.08 0.05
N ALA A 144 20.61 9.92 -0.27
CA ALA A 144 20.41 9.26 -1.57
C ALA A 144 18.92 8.93 -1.82
N PHE A 145 18.21 8.43 -0.82
CA PHE A 145 16.78 8.11 -0.92
C PHE A 145 15.92 9.34 -1.21
N ILE A 146 16.06 10.41 -0.42
CA ILE A 146 15.30 11.66 -0.62
C ILE A 146 15.63 12.26 -1.99
N SER A 147 16.91 12.29 -2.37
CA SER A 147 17.37 12.82 -3.66
C SER A 147 16.80 12.04 -4.84
N ALA A 148 16.79 10.70 -4.77
CA ALA A 148 16.24 9.86 -5.83
C ALA A 148 14.76 10.16 -6.08
N ILE A 149 13.96 10.31 -5.03
CA ILE A 149 12.53 10.61 -5.15
C ILE A 149 12.31 12.00 -5.74
N ARG A 150 13.12 12.98 -5.33
CA ARG A 150 13.06 14.35 -5.87
C ARG A 150 13.48 14.42 -7.35
N PHE A 151 14.48 13.65 -7.77
CA PHE A 151 14.97 13.65 -9.15
C PHE A 151 14.13 12.78 -10.09
N THR A 152 13.42 11.78 -9.59
CA THR A 152 12.51 10.94 -10.40
C THR A 152 11.56 11.76 -11.31
N PRO A 153 10.80 12.77 -10.82
CA PRO A 153 9.93 13.56 -11.68
C PRO A 153 10.68 14.37 -12.74
N ILE A 154 11.90 14.85 -12.42
CA ILE A 154 12.74 15.63 -13.33
C ILE A 154 13.25 14.72 -14.46
N ILE A 155 13.84 13.58 -14.12
CA ILE A 155 14.30 12.58 -15.10
C ILE A 155 13.15 12.11 -15.98
N ALA A 156 11.97 11.88 -15.39
CA ALA A 156 10.79 11.50 -16.16
C ALA A 156 10.37 12.59 -17.16
N GLN A 157 10.56 13.87 -16.83
CA GLN A 157 10.27 14.98 -17.73
C GLN A 157 11.31 15.09 -18.84
N GLU A 158 12.59 15.01 -18.50
CA GLU A 158 13.68 15.03 -19.48
C GLU A 158 13.59 13.86 -20.47
N LEU A 159 13.23 12.66 -19.99
CA LEU A 159 12.95 11.52 -20.85
C LEU A 159 11.79 11.78 -21.83
N ARG A 160 10.73 12.50 -21.41
CA ARG A 160 9.64 12.89 -22.31
C ARG A 160 10.13 13.86 -23.38
N ASP A 161 10.89 14.87 -22.98
CA ASP A 161 11.44 15.87 -23.92
C ASP A 161 12.37 15.20 -24.95
N ILE A 162 13.19 14.23 -24.51
CA ILE A 162 14.03 13.42 -25.41
C ILE A 162 13.17 12.57 -26.35
N MET A 163 12.14 11.87 -25.83
CA MET A 163 11.25 11.06 -26.66
C MET A 163 10.55 11.90 -27.75
N ASP A 164 10.06 13.08 -27.39
CA ASP A 164 9.38 13.99 -28.31
C ASP A 164 10.36 14.56 -29.36
N ALA A 165 11.60 14.87 -28.97
CA ALA A 165 12.65 15.26 -29.91
C ALA A 165 13.03 14.13 -30.89
N GLN A 166 13.09 12.88 -30.42
CA GLN A 166 13.36 11.73 -31.29
C GLN A 166 12.19 11.43 -32.24
N ARG A 167 10.95 11.58 -31.77
CA ARG A 167 9.75 11.49 -32.62
C ARG A 167 9.76 12.55 -33.72
N ALA A 168 10.17 13.79 -33.41
CA ALA A 168 10.34 14.85 -34.42
C ALA A 168 11.43 14.54 -35.47
N ARG A 169 12.43 13.71 -35.11
CA ARG A 169 13.44 13.18 -36.04
C ARG A 169 12.96 11.97 -36.85
N GLY A 170 11.69 11.58 -36.73
CA GLY A 170 11.09 10.46 -37.44
C GLY A 170 11.33 9.09 -36.80
N VAL A 171 11.80 9.03 -35.55
CA VAL A 171 11.93 7.76 -34.83
C VAL A 171 10.56 7.33 -34.30
N GLU A 172 10.01 6.24 -34.85
CA GLU A 172 8.75 5.65 -34.39
C GLU A 172 8.97 4.88 -33.08
N LEU A 173 8.81 5.55 -31.93
CA LEU A 173 8.97 4.92 -30.61
C LEU A 173 7.78 4.02 -30.18
N ASP A 174 6.63 4.12 -30.85
CA ASP A 174 5.40 3.38 -30.50
C ASP A 174 5.17 2.12 -31.36
N ARG A 175 5.92 1.96 -32.46
CA ARG A 175 5.93 0.72 -33.24
C ARG A 175 7.12 -0.10 -32.78
N GLY A 176 6.85 -1.05 -31.88
CA GLY A 176 7.73 -2.19 -31.70
C GLY A 176 7.91 -2.90 -33.04
N GLY A 177 9.14 -3.34 -33.31
CA GLY A 177 9.36 -4.41 -34.30
C GLY A 177 8.60 -5.68 -33.90
#